data_AF-A0A7W1TTP6-F1
#
_entry.id   AF-A0A7W1TTP6-F1
#
_cell.length_a   1.000
_cell.length_b   1.000
_cell.length_c   1.000
_cell.angle_alpha   90.00
_cell.angle_beta   90.00
_cell.angle_gamma   90.00
#
_symmetry.space_group_name_H-M   'P 1'
#
loop_
_entity.id
_entity.type
_entity.pdbx_description
1 polymer ?
#
loop_
_entity_poly.entity_id
_entity_poly.type
_entity_poly.pdbx_seq_one_letter_code
_entity_poly.pdbx_strand_id
1 'polypeptide(L)'
;MLCNFEGAEAYGRALRVADLFLGDALLRESHAGPVVSLPESALSRFIGEYRHPTVPEQRLHIEVRGGVLGAVVAGTFYPAEPTGPLTFRDGPLTFEFSEPVAGTPTSLTFERPGMSGTLIQWVEPPWRPDPTELAGLVGTYRSEELDVEWTIALRGEQTGTAAAAIPGAPARAWGPRGAALRGSVRGRAAYRRSDLSA
;
A
#
# COMPACT_ATOMS: atom_id res chain seq x y z
N MET A 1 5.81 -9.45 25.60
CA MET A 1 5.81 -9.93 27.00
C MET A 1 4.58 -10.80 27.17
N LEU A 2 4.72 -12.04 27.63
CA LEU A 2 3.57 -12.91 27.93
C LEU A 2 3.15 -12.69 29.39
N CYS A 3 1.88 -12.36 29.60
CA CYS A 3 1.30 -12.23 30.93
C CYS A 3 0.16 -13.25 31.07
N ASN A 4 0.16 -14.00 32.17
CA ASN A 4 -0.79 -15.08 32.46
C ASN A 4 -1.89 -14.67 33.47
N PHE A 5 -2.12 -13.38 33.66
CA PHE A 5 -3.11 -12.86 34.59
C PHE A 5 -3.91 -11.72 33.96
N GLU A 6 -5.23 -11.74 34.18
CA GLU A 6 -6.18 -10.74 33.68
C GLU A 6 -6.02 -9.43 34.46
N GLY A 7 -5.67 -8.35 33.77
CA GLY A 7 -5.31 -7.06 34.39
C GLY A 7 -3.81 -6.78 34.43
N ALA A 8 -2.97 -7.73 33.98
CA ALA A 8 -1.60 -7.40 33.63
C ALA A 8 -1.60 -6.55 32.35
N GLU A 9 -1.34 -5.25 32.49
CA GLU A 9 -1.17 -4.31 31.38
C GLU A 9 0.12 -4.65 30.59
N ALA A 10 0.09 -5.75 29.84
CA ALA A 10 1.26 -6.34 29.18
C ALA A 10 1.92 -5.36 28.20
N TYR A 11 1.10 -4.55 27.53
CA TYR A 11 1.56 -3.51 26.61
C TYR A 11 2.29 -2.39 27.36
N GLY A 12 1.68 -1.79 28.38
CA GLY A 12 2.30 -0.73 29.17
C GLY A 12 3.59 -1.19 29.87
N ARG A 13 3.64 -2.46 30.34
CA ARG A 13 4.87 -3.04 30.91
C ARG A 13 5.94 -3.30 29.86
N ALA A 14 5.58 -3.74 28.65
CA ALA A 14 6.52 -3.92 27.56
C ALA A 14 7.15 -2.59 27.15
N LEU A 15 6.36 -1.52 27.09
CA LEU A 15 6.87 -0.17 26.82
C LEU A 15 7.84 0.31 27.90
N ARG A 16 7.51 0.16 29.20
CA ARG A 16 8.44 0.55 30.28
C ARG A 16 9.74 -0.24 30.29
N VAL A 17 9.70 -1.53 29.94
CA VAL A 17 10.93 -2.34 29.80
C VAL A 17 11.73 -1.86 28.59
N ALA A 18 11.07 -1.53 27.48
CA ALA A 18 11.72 -0.94 26.32
C ALA A 18 12.35 0.41 26.69
N ASP A 19 11.66 1.29 27.41
CA ASP A 19 12.20 2.58 27.88
C ASP A 19 13.41 2.40 28.81
N LEU A 20 13.39 1.39 29.69
CA LEU A 20 14.50 1.10 30.60
C LEU A 20 15.73 0.53 29.88
N PHE A 21 15.52 -0.39 28.92
CA PHE A 21 16.61 -1.06 28.20
C PHE A 21 17.16 -0.20 27.06
N LEU A 22 16.30 0.56 26.40
CA LEU A 22 16.67 1.39 25.27
C LEU A 22 17.07 2.79 25.74
N GLY A 23 16.53 3.29 26.86
CA GLY A 23 16.90 4.58 27.43
C GLY A 23 16.95 5.70 26.38
N ASP A 24 18.05 6.45 26.39
CA ASP A 24 18.35 7.48 25.40
C ASP A 24 18.92 6.92 24.08
N ALA A 25 19.13 5.60 23.94
CA ALA A 25 19.60 5.00 22.69
C ALA A 25 18.54 5.00 21.58
N LEU A 26 17.27 5.26 21.93
CA LEU A 26 16.19 5.59 20.99
C LEU A 26 16.03 7.09 20.76
N LEU A 27 16.87 7.95 21.33
CA LEU A 27 17.01 9.30 20.79
C LEU A 27 17.28 9.10 19.32
N ARG A 28 16.28 9.46 18.50
CA ARG A 28 16.30 9.40 17.05
C ARG A 28 17.71 9.82 16.69
N GLU A 29 18.55 8.87 16.27
CA GLU A 29 19.93 9.22 15.90
C GLU A 29 19.72 10.23 14.78
N SER A 30 19.89 11.49 15.15
CA SER A 30 19.86 12.60 14.22
C SER A 30 21.15 12.43 13.47
N HIS A 31 21.15 11.49 12.52
CA HIS A 31 22.23 11.30 11.61
C HIS A 31 22.37 12.66 10.91
N ALA A 32 23.32 13.47 11.35
CA ALA A 32 23.55 14.81 10.85
C ALA A 32 24.21 14.71 9.48
N GLY A 33 23.45 14.21 8.51
CA GLY A 33 23.77 14.29 7.10
C GLY A 33 23.42 15.68 6.57
N PRO A 34 24.07 16.15 5.51
CA PRO A 34 23.73 17.42 4.89
C PRO A 34 22.28 17.38 4.41
N VAL A 35 21.45 18.30 4.90
CA VAL A 35 20.09 18.53 4.40
C VAL A 35 20.19 19.46 3.21
N VAL A 36 19.69 19.02 2.05
CA VAL A 36 19.73 19.79 0.79
C VAL A 36 18.37 20.42 0.57
N SER A 37 18.31 21.74 0.34
CA SER A 37 17.03 22.36 -0.04
C SER A 37 16.68 22.01 -1.49
N LEU A 38 15.51 21.40 -1.70
CA LEU A 38 14.97 21.10 -3.02
C LEU A 38 13.70 21.93 -3.27
N PRO A 39 13.53 22.52 -4.47
CA PRO A 39 12.29 23.19 -4.82
C PRO A 39 11.15 22.19 -4.96
N GLU A 40 9.92 22.62 -4.68
CA GLU A 40 8.72 21.77 -4.75
C GLU A 40 8.53 21.14 -6.16
N SER A 41 8.88 21.88 -7.22
CA SER A 41 8.86 21.37 -8.58
C SER A 41 9.81 20.20 -8.83
N ALA A 42 10.90 20.10 -8.08
CA ALA A 42 11.81 18.96 -8.12
C ALA A 42 11.32 17.79 -7.27
N LEU A 43 10.45 18.02 -6.29
CA LEU A 43 9.85 16.96 -5.46
C LEU A 43 8.66 16.29 -6.14
N SER A 44 7.89 17.05 -6.92
CA SER A 44 6.66 16.56 -7.57
C SER A 44 6.90 15.36 -8.49
N ARG A 45 8.09 15.24 -9.08
CA ARG A 45 8.50 14.12 -9.95
C ARG A 45 8.58 12.77 -9.23
N PHE A 46 8.67 12.76 -7.90
CA PHE A 46 8.73 11.54 -7.08
C PHE A 46 7.38 11.15 -6.49
N ILE A 47 6.33 11.95 -6.70
CA ILE A 47 4.99 11.63 -6.19
C ILE A 47 4.44 10.42 -6.93
N GLY A 48 3.88 9.47 -6.19
CA GLY A 48 3.28 8.29 -6.80
C GLY A 48 3.07 7.13 -5.84
N GLU A 49 2.55 6.04 -6.39
CA GLU A 49 2.53 4.76 -5.70
C GLU A 49 3.65 3.89 -6.26
N TYR A 50 4.51 3.36 -5.40
CA TYR A 50 5.61 2.47 -5.75
C TYR A 50 5.27 1.07 -5.26
N ARG A 51 5.49 0.04 -6.07
CA ARG A 51 5.15 -1.35 -5.73
C ARG A 51 6.27 -2.30 -6.08
N HIS A 52 6.40 -3.37 -5.31
CA HIS A 52 7.23 -4.50 -5.70
C HIS A 52 6.52 -5.25 -6.83
N PRO A 53 7.24 -5.70 -7.89
CA PRO A 53 6.63 -6.32 -9.05
C PRO A 53 5.91 -7.65 -8.74
N THR A 54 6.39 -8.39 -7.74
CA THR A 54 5.91 -9.75 -7.41
C THR A 54 5.34 -9.90 -6.01
N VAL A 55 5.44 -8.87 -5.14
CA VAL A 55 5.07 -8.95 -3.71
C VAL A 55 4.03 -7.86 -3.45
N PRO A 56 2.72 -8.15 -3.59
CA PRO A 56 1.66 -7.13 -3.61
C PRO A 56 1.56 -6.24 -2.37
N GLU A 57 1.94 -6.78 -1.22
CA GLU A 57 1.95 -6.09 0.07
C GLU A 57 3.09 -5.07 0.20
N GLN A 58 4.18 -5.24 -0.58
CA GLN A 58 5.29 -4.29 -0.60
C GLN A 58 4.96 -3.13 -1.54
N ARG A 59 4.38 -2.09 -0.95
CA ARG A 59 4.05 -0.85 -1.64
C ARG A 59 4.29 0.35 -0.74
N LEU A 60 4.61 1.48 -1.35
CA LEU A 60 4.79 2.75 -0.68
C LEU A 60 4.08 3.84 -1.47
N HIS A 61 3.36 4.72 -0.78
CA HIS A 61 2.80 5.91 -1.40
C HIS A 61 3.67 7.11 -1.03
N ILE A 62 4.19 7.82 -2.02
CA ILE A 62 4.98 9.04 -1.84
C ILE A 62 4.09 10.24 -2.15
N GLU A 63 4.06 11.18 -1.22
CA GLU A 63 3.34 12.46 -1.33
C GLU A 63 4.27 13.63 -1.01
N VAL A 64 3.85 14.82 -1.41
CA VAL A 64 4.43 16.09 -0.93
C VAL A 64 3.37 16.84 -0.14
N ARG A 65 3.71 17.27 1.08
CA ARG A 65 2.84 18.09 1.94
C ARG A 65 3.63 19.27 2.47
N GLY A 66 3.16 20.50 2.20
CA GLY A 66 3.84 21.73 2.64
C GLY A 66 5.28 21.83 2.13
N GLY A 67 5.56 21.38 0.91
CA GLY A 67 6.90 21.38 0.32
C GLY A 67 7.85 20.30 0.86
N VAL A 68 7.37 19.35 1.66
CA VAL A 68 8.16 18.24 2.19
C VAL A 68 7.70 16.94 1.55
N LEU A 69 8.64 16.16 1.01
CA LEU A 69 8.38 14.81 0.50
C LEU A 69 8.27 13.84 1.67
N GLY A 70 7.37 12.87 1.59
CA GLY A 70 7.23 11.85 2.61
C GLY A 70 6.47 10.63 2.16
N ALA A 71 6.60 9.56 2.92
CA ALA A 71 5.87 8.32 2.70
C ALA A 71 4.54 8.34 3.47
N VAL A 72 3.48 7.81 2.85
CA VAL A 72 2.20 7.57 3.51
C VAL A 72 2.06 6.09 3.82
N VAL A 73 2.05 5.77 5.11
CA VAL A 73 1.88 4.40 5.62
C VAL A 73 0.67 4.37 6.53
N ALA A 74 -0.30 3.50 6.21
CA ALA A 74 -1.57 3.39 6.94
C ALA A 74 -2.29 4.75 7.16
N GLY A 75 -2.19 5.67 6.19
CA GLY A 75 -2.79 7.01 6.26
C GLY A 75 -1.98 8.05 7.05
N THR A 76 -0.90 7.65 7.69
CA THR A 76 0.02 8.55 8.39
C THR A 76 1.13 9.01 7.45
N PHE A 77 1.43 10.31 7.46
CA PHE A 77 2.49 10.91 6.65
C PHE A 77 3.79 10.98 7.44
N TYR A 78 4.85 10.42 6.87
CA TYR A 78 6.19 10.37 7.44
C TYR A 78 7.11 11.24 6.59
N PRO A 79 7.45 12.46 7.06
CA PRO A 79 8.29 13.38 6.30
C PRO A 79 9.71 12.84 6.17
N ALA A 80 10.29 12.97 4.99
CA ALA A 80 11.66 12.61 4.70
C ALA A 80 12.50 13.86 4.41
N GLU A 81 13.72 13.87 4.95
CA GLU A 81 14.71 14.91 4.73
C GLU A 81 15.47 14.63 3.43
N PRO A 82 15.56 15.58 2.49
CA PRO A 82 16.43 15.46 1.33
C PRO A 82 17.91 15.45 1.75
N THR A 83 18.63 14.41 1.39
CA THR A 83 20.09 14.28 1.57
C THR A 83 20.86 14.48 0.27
N GLY A 84 20.14 14.56 -0.86
CA GLY A 84 20.66 14.80 -2.19
C GLY A 84 19.53 14.98 -3.22
N PRO A 85 19.84 15.15 -4.52
CA PRO A 85 18.83 15.42 -5.55
C PRO A 85 17.82 14.28 -5.78
N LEU A 86 18.21 13.05 -5.45
CA LEU A 86 17.45 11.81 -5.63
C LEU A 86 17.38 10.99 -4.33
N THR A 87 17.99 11.47 -3.23
CA THR A 87 18.14 10.72 -1.99
C THR A 87 17.45 11.45 -0.83
N PHE A 88 16.69 10.69 -0.05
CA PHE A 88 15.92 11.20 1.08
C PHE A 88 16.05 10.26 2.27
N ARG A 89 15.74 10.75 3.46
CA ARG A 89 15.87 9.97 4.69
C ARG A 89 14.74 10.26 5.67
N ASP A 90 14.17 9.22 6.26
CA ASP A 90 13.28 9.29 7.42
C ASP A 90 13.85 8.41 8.55
N GLY A 91 14.54 9.03 9.51
CA GLY A 91 15.23 8.31 10.58
C GLY A 91 16.26 7.31 10.01
N PRO A 92 16.15 6.00 10.32
CA PRO A 92 17.07 4.98 9.81
C PRO A 92 16.74 4.51 8.39
N LEU A 93 15.66 5.01 7.79
CA LEU A 93 15.21 4.64 6.46
C LEU A 93 15.76 5.63 5.43
N THR A 94 16.48 5.12 4.45
CA THR A 94 16.93 5.88 3.27
C THR A 94 16.07 5.51 2.08
N PHE A 95 15.75 6.52 1.27
CA PHE A 95 15.09 6.40 -0.03
C PHE A 95 16.04 6.91 -1.11
N GLU A 96 16.22 6.13 -2.17
CA GLU A 96 16.96 6.53 -3.36
C GLU A 96 16.07 6.32 -4.59
N PHE A 97 15.77 7.40 -5.29
CA PHE A 97 15.00 7.37 -6.52
C PHE A 97 15.93 7.27 -7.73
N SER A 98 15.54 6.52 -8.76
CA SER A 98 16.21 6.64 -10.06
C SER A 98 15.96 8.03 -10.66
N GLU A 99 16.87 8.48 -11.53
CA GLU A 99 16.60 9.68 -12.33
C GLU A 99 15.32 9.45 -13.16
N PRO A 100 14.34 10.37 -13.11
CA PRO A 100 13.13 10.24 -13.90
C PRO A 100 13.44 10.35 -15.40
N VAL A 101 13.20 9.28 -16.15
CA VAL A 101 13.31 9.27 -17.61
C VAL A 101 11.91 9.22 -18.20
N ALA A 102 11.62 10.11 -19.15
CA ALA A 102 10.31 10.18 -19.80
C ALA A 102 9.93 8.82 -20.40
N GLY A 103 8.73 8.33 -20.07
CA GLY A 103 8.23 7.03 -20.53
C GLY A 103 8.73 5.82 -19.74
N THR A 104 9.63 6.00 -18.78
CA THR A 104 10.13 4.92 -17.91
C THR A 104 9.63 5.11 -16.48
N PRO A 105 9.06 4.07 -15.84
CA PRO A 105 8.70 4.14 -14.44
C PRO A 105 9.92 4.43 -13.55
N THR A 106 9.77 5.36 -12.61
CA THR A 106 10.83 5.65 -11.63
C THR A 106 10.98 4.46 -10.68
N SER A 107 12.21 4.03 -10.38
CA SER A 107 12.45 3.08 -9.29
C SER A 107 12.71 3.82 -7.98
N LEU A 108 12.37 3.18 -6.88
CA LEU A 108 12.62 3.62 -5.52
C LEU A 108 13.30 2.48 -4.77
N THR A 109 14.57 2.64 -4.46
CA THR A 109 15.28 1.76 -3.53
C THR A 109 15.12 2.30 -2.12
N PHE A 110 14.85 1.42 -1.17
CA PHE A 110 14.81 1.78 0.24
C PHE A 110 15.73 0.88 1.04
N GLU A 111 16.34 1.44 2.08
CA GLU A 111 17.26 0.73 2.96
C GLU A 111 17.10 1.18 4.40
N ARG A 112 17.07 0.22 5.32
CA ARG A 112 17.20 0.40 6.76
C ARG A 112 17.91 -0.83 7.36
N PRO A 113 18.40 -0.76 8.62
CA PRO A 113 19.02 -1.93 9.25
C PRO A 113 18.13 -3.18 9.18
N GLY A 114 18.65 -4.23 8.52
CA GLY A 114 17.97 -5.52 8.36
C GLY A 114 16.87 -5.57 7.29
N MET A 115 16.68 -4.53 6.48
CA MET A 115 15.67 -4.51 5.42
C MET A 115 16.04 -3.55 4.29
N SER A 116 16.10 -4.06 3.07
CA SER A 116 16.20 -3.25 1.86
C SER A 116 15.31 -3.82 0.76
N GLY A 117 15.05 -3.02 -0.26
CA GLY A 117 14.28 -3.45 -1.43
C GLY A 117 14.17 -2.37 -2.49
N THR A 118 13.71 -2.77 -3.66
CA THR A 118 13.44 -1.86 -4.77
C THR A 118 11.99 -1.98 -5.19
N LEU A 119 11.33 -0.84 -5.30
CA LEU A 119 9.97 -0.69 -5.76
C LEU A 119 9.96 0.06 -7.10
N ILE A 120 8.97 -0.21 -7.93
CA ILE A 120 8.80 0.47 -9.21
C ILE A 120 7.54 1.32 -9.14
N GLN A 121 7.61 2.53 -9.69
CA GLN A 121 6.47 3.44 -9.78
C GLN A 121 5.35 2.77 -10.58
N TRP A 122 4.17 2.72 -9.97
CA TRP A 122 2.97 2.22 -10.60
C TRP A 122 2.42 3.27 -11.55
N VAL A 123 2.67 3.07 -12.84
CA VAL A 123 2.22 3.96 -13.93
C VAL A 123 1.04 3.39 -14.73
N GLU A 124 0.64 2.14 -14.49
CA GLU A 124 -0.50 1.55 -15.21
C GLU A 124 -1.79 2.33 -14.91
N PRO A 125 -2.57 2.69 -15.95
CA PRO A 125 -3.84 3.34 -15.77
C PRO A 125 -4.75 2.46 -14.90
N PRO A 126 -5.64 3.05 -14.09
CA PRO A 126 -6.63 2.28 -13.36
C PRO A 126 -7.35 1.34 -14.33
N TRP A 127 -7.43 0.05 -13.98
CA TRP A 127 -8.20 -0.90 -14.78
C TRP A 127 -9.65 -0.42 -14.91
N ARG A 128 -10.06 -0.18 -16.15
CA ARG A 128 -11.40 0.30 -16.52
C ARG A 128 -11.99 -0.72 -17.49
N PRO A 129 -12.48 -1.86 -16.99
CA PRO A 129 -12.97 -2.90 -17.86
C PRO A 129 -14.21 -2.44 -18.61
N ASP A 130 -14.33 -2.87 -19.86
CA ASP A 130 -15.56 -2.69 -20.61
C ASP A 130 -16.65 -3.69 -20.16
N PRO A 131 -17.94 -3.50 -20.56
CA PRO A 131 -19.01 -4.40 -20.17
C PRO A 131 -18.79 -5.88 -20.57
N THR A 132 -18.07 -6.14 -21.66
CA THR A 132 -17.76 -7.48 -22.15
C THR A 132 -16.72 -8.15 -21.27
N GLU A 133 -15.67 -7.42 -20.90
CA GLU A 133 -14.65 -7.88 -19.94
C GLU A 133 -15.26 -8.17 -18.57
N LEU A 134 -16.21 -7.34 -18.12
CA LEU A 134 -16.94 -7.57 -16.88
C LEU A 134 -17.87 -8.78 -16.95
N ALA A 135 -18.54 -9.00 -18.09
CA ALA A 135 -19.37 -10.19 -18.29
C ALA A 135 -18.53 -11.49 -18.22
N GLY A 136 -17.28 -11.45 -18.67
CA GLY A 136 -16.34 -12.57 -18.56
C GLY A 136 -15.96 -12.93 -17.11
N LEU A 137 -16.20 -12.04 -16.15
CA LEU A 137 -15.93 -12.26 -14.71
C LEU A 137 -17.16 -12.74 -13.93
N VAL A 138 -18.31 -12.91 -14.59
CA VAL A 138 -19.51 -13.41 -13.94
C VAL A 138 -19.36 -14.91 -13.66
N GLY A 139 -19.63 -15.30 -12.42
CA GLY A 139 -19.56 -16.69 -11.99
C GLY A 139 -19.38 -16.86 -10.49
N THR A 140 -19.34 -18.11 -10.06
CA THR A 140 -19.01 -18.48 -8.69
C THR A 140 -17.56 -18.88 -8.60
N TYR A 141 -16.87 -18.35 -7.60
CA TYR A 141 -15.47 -18.59 -7.33
C TYR A 141 -15.32 -19.09 -5.90
N ARG A 142 -14.46 -20.10 -5.72
CA ARG A 142 -14.16 -20.68 -4.42
C ARG A 142 -12.70 -20.41 -4.06
N SER A 143 -12.45 -19.98 -2.82
CA SER A 143 -11.12 -19.94 -2.23
C SER A 143 -10.96 -21.13 -1.29
N GLU A 144 -10.10 -22.08 -1.67
CA GLU A 144 -9.82 -23.26 -0.83
C GLU A 144 -9.09 -22.90 0.47
N GLU A 145 -8.29 -21.83 0.46
CA GLU A 145 -7.57 -21.36 1.65
C GLU A 145 -8.53 -20.81 2.72
N LEU A 146 -9.58 -20.12 2.28
CA LEU A 146 -10.55 -19.49 3.18
C LEU A 146 -11.80 -20.36 3.39
N ASP A 147 -11.98 -21.43 2.60
CA ASP A 147 -13.21 -22.23 2.50
C ASP A 147 -14.47 -21.36 2.28
N VAL A 148 -14.35 -20.35 1.43
CA VAL A 148 -15.44 -19.41 1.11
C VAL A 148 -15.72 -19.42 -0.39
N GLU A 149 -17.00 -19.37 -0.72
CA GLU A 149 -17.49 -19.12 -2.07
C GLU A 149 -18.05 -17.71 -2.21
N TRP A 150 -17.81 -17.10 -3.36
CA TRP A 150 -18.42 -15.83 -3.75
C TRP A 150 -18.90 -15.87 -5.19
N THR A 151 -20.07 -15.27 -5.41
CA THR A 151 -20.63 -15.09 -6.74
C THR A 151 -20.40 -13.65 -7.18
N ILE A 152 -19.79 -13.48 -8.35
CA ILE A 152 -19.72 -12.21 -9.05
C ILE A 152 -20.90 -12.16 -10.02
N ALA A 153 -21.74 -11.13 -9.86
CA ALA A 153 -22.85 -10.86 -10.76
C ALA A 153 -22.80 -9.41 -11.25
N LEU A 154 -23.27 -9.17 -12.47
CA LEU A 154 -23.50 -7.82 -12.96
C LEU A 154 -24.73 -7.23 -12.25
N ARG A 155 -24.61 -5.99 -11.78
CA ARG A 155 -25.74 -5.21 -11.28
C ARG A 155 -25.95 -3.98 -12.15
N GLY A 156 -27.19 -3.76 -12.57
CA GLY A 156 -27.61 -2.62 -13.39
C GLY A 156 -27.37 -2.84 -14.87
N GLU A 157 -28.42 -2.77 -15.69
CA GLU A 157 -28.37 -3.04 -17.14
C GLU A 157 -27.57 -2.02 -17.96
N GLN A 158 -27.04 -0.94 -17.35
CA GLN A 158 -26.40 0.16 -18.09
C GLN A 158 -25.09 0.71 -17.50
N THR A 159 -24.62 0.25 -16.33
CA THR A 159 -23.53 0.96 -15.61
C THR A 159 -22.20 0.21 -15.48
N GLY A 160 -22.08 -1.02 -16.00
CA GLY A 160 -20.80 -1.75 -15.94
C GLY A 160 -20.32 -1.97 -14.50
N THR A 161 -21.24 -2.26 -13.58
CA THR A 161 -20.93 -2.51 -12.16
C THR A 161 -21.00 -4.00 -11.85
N ALA A 162 -19.88 -4.57 -11.42
CA ALA A 162 -19.81 -5.95 -10.91
C ALA A 162 -19.93 -5.94 -9.38
N ALA A 163 -20.74 -6.84 -8.83
CA ALA A 163 -20.90 -7.01 -7.40
C ALA A 163 -20.47 -8.43 -6.99
N ALA A 164 -19.62 -8.52 -5.97
CA ALA A 164 -19.27 -9.77 -5.32
C ALA A 164 -20.14 -9.95 -4.07
N ALA A 165 -20.83 -11.08 -3.97
CA ALA A 165 -21.59 -11.47 -2.80
C ALA A 165 -20.91 -12.67 -2.12
N ILE A 166 -20.67 -12.55 -0.81
CA ILE A 166 -20.24 -13.64 0.06
C ILE A 166 -21.43 -14.00 0.95
N PRO A 167 -21.84 -15.28 1.06
CA PRO A 167 -22.89 -15.68 2.00
C PRO A 167 -22.59 -15.19 3.41
N GLY A 168 -23.52 -14.43 4.01
CA GLY A 168 -23.36 -13.88 5.37
C GLY A 168 -22.60 -12.55 5.48
N ALA A 169 -22.13 -11.95 4.38
CA ALA A 169 -21.48 -10.65 4.39
C ALA A 169 -22.18 -9.64 3.45
N PRO A 170 -22.08 -8.33 3.71
CA PRO A 170 -22.66 -7.33 2.82
C PRO A 170 -21.97 -7.36 1.45
N ALA A 171 -22.78 -7.37 0.38
CA ALA A 171 -22.30 -7.35 -1.00
C ALA A 171 -21.43 -6.12 -1.29
N ARG A 172 -20.34 -6.32 -2.03
CA ARG A 172 -19.39 -5.25 -2.39
C ARG A 172 -19.51 -4.95 -3.88
N ALA A 173 -19.72 -3.68 -4.23
CA ALA A 173 -19.86 -3.23 -5.62
C ALA A 173 -18.58 -2.55 -6.11
N TRP A 174 -18.24 -2.78 -7.37
CA TRP A 174 -17.10 -2.18 -8.07
C TRP A 174 -17.62 -1.46 -9.32
N GLY A 175 -17.20 -0.21 -9.55
CA GLY A 175 -17.62 0.59 -10.70
C GLY A 175 -16.77 1.86 -10.93
N PRO A 176 -16.92 2.52 -12.08
CA PRO A 176 -16.20 3.76 -12.39
C PRO A 176 -16.52 4.86 -11.37
N ARG A 177 -15.46 5.55 -10.88
CA ARG A 177 -15.59 6.62 -9.87
C ARG A 177 -16.51 7.74 -10.40
N GLY A 178 -17.67 7.85 -9.76
CA GLY A 178 -18.75 8.80 -10.07
C GLY A 178 -20.04 8.42 -9.33
N ALA A 179 -20.26 7.12 -9.11
CA ALA A 179 -21.17 6.65 -8.07
C ALA A 179 -20.42 6.62 -6.73
N ALA A 180 -20.81 7.46 -5.79
CA ALA A 180 -20.33 7.36 -4.41
C ALA A 180 -20.59 5.95 -3.89
N LEU A 181 -19.58 5.31 -3.28
CA LEU A 181 -19.70 4.51 -2.06
C LEU A 181 -18.31 4.00 -1.63
N ARG A 182 -18.07 4.05 -0.31
CA ARG A 182 -16.81 3.75 0.37
C ARG A 182 -16.54 2.25 0.41
N GLY A 183 -15.27 1.88 0.23
CA GLY A 183 -14.75 0.55 0.56
C GLY A 183 -13.82 0.01 -0.53
N SER A 184 -12.53 0.34 -0.47
CA SER A 184 -11.52 -0.30 -1.33
C SER A 184 -10.89 -1.49 -0.61
N VAL A 185 -10.84 -2.65 -1.26
CA VAL A 185 -9.84 -3.68 -0.97
C VAL A 185 -9.23 -4.10 -2.30
N ARG A 186 -7.90 -4.05 -2.40
CA ARG A 186 -7.14 -4.61 -3.53
C ARG A 186 -6.70 -6.01 -3.18
N GLY A 187 -6.94 -6.97 -4.07
CA GLY A 187 -6.37 -8.31 -4.00
C GLY A 187 -6.38 -8.96 -5.39
N ARG A 188 -5.24 -9.45 -5.84
CA ARG A 188 -5.13 -10.45 -6.92
C ARG A 188 -5.11 -11.80 -6.21
N ALA A 189 -6.05 -12.69 -6.53
CA ALA A 189 -5.79 -14.11 -6.37
C ALA A 189 -6.01 -14.80 -7.71
N ALA A 190 -5.29 -15.90 -7.92
CA ALA A 190 -5.54 -16.81 -9.01
C ALA A 190 -6.74 -17.66 -8.61
N TYR A 191 -7.85 -17.54 -9.33
CA TYR A 191 -9.08 -18.28 -9.04
C TYR A 191 -9.36 -19.27 -10.17
N ARG A 192 -9.74 -20.50 -9.80
CA ARG A 192 -10.30 -21.46 -10.75
C ARG A 192 -11.81 -21.31 -10.74
N ARG A 193 -12.40 -21.25 -11.94
CA ARG A 193 -13.85 -21.36 -12.13
C ARG A 193 -14.23 -22.80 -11.80
N SER A 194 -15.16 -22.99 -10.88
CA SER A 194 -15.78 -24.30 -10.66
C SER A 194 -16.80 -24.51 -11.76
N ASP A 195 -16.57 -25.50 -12.62
CA ASP A 195 -17.57 -25.98 -13.57
C ASP A 195 -18.62 -26.78 -12.80
N LEU A 196 -19.64 -26.09 -12.28
CA LEU A 196 -20.84 -26.75 -11.75
C LEU A 196 -21.77 -27.03 -12.94
N SER A 197 -21.58 -28.20 -13.55
CA SER A 197 -22.56 -28.82 -14.44
C SER A 197 -23.83 -29.15 -13.65
N ALA A 198 -24.97 -28.64 -14.11
CA ALA A 198 -26.29 -29.16 -13.76
C ALA A 198 -26.67 -30.32 -14.68
#